data_AF-A0A967EFB8-F1
#
_entry.id   AF-A0A967EFB8-F1
#
_cell.length_a   1.000
_cell.length_b   1.000
_cell.length_c   1.000
_cell.angle_alpha   90.00
_cell.angle_beta   90.00
_cell.angle_gamma   90.00
#
_symmetry.space_group_name_H-M   'P 1'
#
loop_
_entity.id
_entity.type
_entity.pdbx_description
1 polymer ?
#
loop_
_entity_poly.entity_id
_entity_poly.type
_entity_poly.pdbx_seq_one_letter_code
_entity_poly.pdbx_strand_id
1 'polypeptide(L)'
;MKSALLAASILIGTTVPQSGHAQEVRELSAPIVTYTAVINKNADALELTEAQRADLAQWMDRKPAQRKAVEAEALAARAALRAAIDTGAPRVERQTLADRIGALEAQLVMMRSDCTDHWRSVLTEEQFARMLAMARS
;
A
#
# COMPACT_ATOMS: atom_id res chain seq x y z
N MET A 1 -14.08 -53.26 -51.67
CA MET A 1 -13.27 -53.20 -50.44
C MET A 1 -12.28 -52.05 -50.55
N LYS A 2 -12.43 -51.02 -49.72
CA LYS A 2 -11.40 -50.02 -49.37
C LYS A 2 -12.02 -49.11 -48.31
N SER A 3 -11.79 -49.49 -47.06
CA SER A 3 -12.16 -48.70 -45.88
C SER A 3 -11.27 -47.46 -45.82
N ALA A 4 -11.86 -46.27 -45.70
CA ALA A 4 -11.14 -45.06 -45.38
C ALA A 4 -11.46 -44.67 -43.93
N LEU A 5 -10.48 -44.95 -43.06
CA LEU A 5 -10.36 -44.40 -41.71
C LEU A 5 -9.61 -43.06 -41.81
N LEU A 6 -10.16 -41.99 -41.23
CA LEU A 6 -9.44 -40.75 -40.87
C LEU A 6 -10.23 -40.12 -39.71
N ALA A 7 -9.93 -40.45 -38.46
CA ALA A 7 -8.92 -39.82 -37.61
C ALA A 7 -9.29 -38.37 -37.23
N ALA A 8 -10.06 -38.23 -36.15
CA ALA A 8 -10.34 -36.95 -35.50
C ALA A 8 -9.20 -36.59 -34.54
N SER A 9 -8.44 -35.54 -34.87
CA SER A 9 -7.40 -34.99 -33.99
C SER A 9 -8.02 -33.98 -33.02
N ILE A 10 -8.18 -34.38 -31.76
CA ILE A 10 -8.54 -33.47 -30.66
C ILE A 10 -7.27 -32.71 -30.26
N LEU A 11 -7.20 -31.42 -30.62
CA LEU A 11 -6.20 -30.49 -30.11
C LEU A 11 -6.59 -30.11 -28.67
N ILE A 12 -5.92 -30.71 -27.68
CA ILE A 12 -6.00 -30.29 -26.29
C ILE A 12 -5.10 -29.05 -26.16
N GLY A 13 -5.71 -27.86 -26.22
CA GLY A 13 -5.05 -26.60 -25.90
C GLY A 13 -4.77 -26.53 -24.40
N THR A 14 -3.51 -26.67 -24.00
CA THR A 14 -3.06 -26.40 -22.64
C THR A 14 -3.03 -24.90 -22.40
N THR A 15 -4.10 -24.35 -21.83
CA THR A 15 -4.06 -23.00 -21.24
C THR A 15 -3.15 -23.03 -20.01
N VAL A 16 -1.92 -22.56 -20.14
CA VAL A 16 -1.07 -22.28 -18.98
C VAL A 16 -1.67 -21.09 -18.23
N PRO A 17 -2.09 -21.23 -16.95
CA PRO A 17 -2.55 -20.08 -16.19
C PRO A 17 -1.35 -19.19 -15.87
N GLN A 18 -1.28 -18.03 -16.52
CA GLN A 18 -0.29 -16.99 -16.25
C GLN A 18 -0.70 -16.20 -15.00
N SER A 19 -0.70 -16.85 -13.84
CA SER A 19 -0.99 -16.24 -12.54
C SER A 19 0.27 -16.27 -11.67
N GLY A 20 1.27 -15.45 -12.03
CA GLY A 20 2.54 -15.38 -11.31
C GLY A 20 3.21 -13.99 -11.25
N HIS A 21 2.91 -13.07 -12.17
CA HIS A 21 3.62 -11.78 -12.26
C HIS A 21 2.84 -10.55 -11.76
N ALA A 22 1.53 -10.68 -11.52
CA ALA A 22 0.71 -9.54 -11.10
C ALA A 22 0.77 -9.26 -9.59
N GLN A 23 1.22 -10.23 -8.79
CA GLN A 23 1.18 -10.14 -7.32
C GLN A 23 2.40 -9.40 -6.74
N GLU A 24 3.59 -9.53 -7.33
CA GLU A 24 4.83 -8.91 -6.82
C GLU A 24 4.90 -7.39 -7.02
N VAL A 25 4.32 -6.85 -8.10
CA VAL A 25 4.39 -5.40 -8.41
C VAL A 25 3.72 -4.54 -7.33
N ARG A 26 2.79 -5.11 -6.55
CA ARG A 26 2.04 -4.39 -5.52
C ARG A 26 2.84 -4.12 -4.25
N GLU A 27 3.87 -4.91 -3.94
CA GLU A 27 4.51 -4.85 -2.61
C GLU A 27 5.34 -3.58 -2.40
N LEU A 28 6.03 -3.11 -3.44
CA LEU A 28 6.96 -1.97 -3.33
C LEU A 28 6.29 -0.63 -2.98
N SER A 29 4.97 -0.53 -3.11
CA SER A 29 4.20 0.69 -2.80
C SER A 29 3.00 0.44 -1.90
N ALA A 30 2.84 -0.79 -1.41
CA ALA A 30 1.81 -1.09 -0.43
C ALA A 30 2.18 -0.49 0.94
N PRO A 31 1.22 0.06 1.70
CA PRO A 31 1.49 0.47 3.08
C PRO A 31 1.91 -0.73 3.94
N ILE A 32 2.94 -0.56 4.77
CA ILE A 32 3.40 -1.61 5.70
C ILE A 32 2.30 -2.00 6.69
N VAL A 33 1.54 -1.01 7.19
CA VAL A 33 0.39 -1.21 8.07
C VAL A 33 -0.72 -0.19 7.80
N THR A 34 -1.97 -0.54 8.10
CA THR A 34 -3.15 0.32 7.90
C THR A 34 -4.12 0.34 9.10
N TYR A 35 -3.60 0.28 10.32
CA TYR A 35 -4.38 0.12 11.55
C TYR A 35 -5.47 1.17 11.79
N THR A 36 -5.25 2.45 11.44
CA THR A 36 -6.30 3.47 11.54
C THR A 36 -7.59 3.07 10.82
N ALA A 37 -7.48 2.42 9.65
CA ALA A 37 -8.65 1.98 8.88
C ALA A 37 -9.37 0.81 9.57
N VAL A 38 -8.62 -0.08 10.24
CA VAL A 38 -9.19 -1.17 11.05
C VAL A 38 -9.95 -0.59 12.24
N ILE A 39 -9.34 0.37 12.96
CA ILE A 39 -9.98 1.05 14.10
C ILE A 39 -11.26 1.75 13.66
N ASN A 40 -11.21 2.51 12.56
CA ASN A 40 -12.38 3.24 12.07
C ASN A 40 -13.54 2.32 11.69
N LYS A 41 -13.27 1.15 11.11
CA LYS A 41 -14.30 0.17 10.75
C LYS A 41 -14.85 -0.60 11.95
N ASN A 42 -14.08 -0.71 13.02
CA ASN A 42 -14.39 -1.57 14.16
C ASN A 42 -14.53 -0.78 15.48
N ALA A 43 -14.84 0.52 15.41
CA ALA A 43 -14.90 1.38 16.60
C ALA A 43 -15.86 0.83 17.68
N ASP A 44 -17.00 0.25 17.27
CA ASP A 44 -17.96 -0.36 18.19
C ASP A 44 -17.46 -1.69 18.76
N ALA A 45 -16.87 -2.55 17.92
CA ALA A 45 -16.28 -3.83 18.36
C ALA A 45 -15.03 -3.65 19.24
N LEU A 46 -14.33 -2.52 19.09
CA LEU A 46 -13.23 -2.10 19.95
C LEU A 46 -13.73 -1.35 21.20
N GLU A 47 -15.03 -1.13 21.33
CA GLU A 47 -15.67 -0.45 22.46
C GLU A 47 -15.00 0.91 22.73
N LEU A 48 -14.74 1.67 21.67
CA LEU A 48 -14.07 2.96 21.82
C LEU A 48 -14.92 3.90 22.68
N THR A 49 -14.26 4.53 23.67
CA THR A 49 -14.88 5.56 24.49
C THR A 49 -15.20 6.81 23.66
N GLU A 50 -16.04 7.71 24.19
CA GLU A 50 -16.35 8.97 23.53
C GLU A 50 -15.08 9.78 23.22
N ALA A 51 -14.14 9.85 24.17
CA ALA A 51 -12.85 10.53 23.99
C ALA A 51 -12.02 9.90 22.86
N GLN A 52 -11.94 8.56 22.81
CA GLN A 52 -11.21 7.85 21.75
C GLN A 52 -11.86 8.04 20.37
N ARG A 53 -13.20 8.11 20.31
CA ARG A 53 -13.93 8.40 19.06
C ARG A 53 -13.73 9.83 18.60
N ALA A 54 -13.68 10.79 19.51
CA ALA A 54 -13.38 12.18 19.20
C ALA A 54 -11.93 12.32 18.66
N ASP A 55 -10.98 11.58 19.23
CA ASP A 55 -9.61 11.52 18.71
C ASP A 55 -9.58 10.90 17.30
N LEU A 56 -10.24 9.75 17.11
CA LEU A 56 -10.38 9.09 15.81
C LEU A 56 -10.96 10.02 14.74
N ALA A 57 -12.03 10.76 15.05
CA ALA A 57 -12.64 11.71 14.14
C ALA A 57 -11.65 12.81 13.73
N GLN A 58 -10.95 13.41 14.69
CA GLN A 58 -9.92 14.42 14.42
C GLN A 58 -8.76 13.87 13.61
N TRP A 59 -8.35 12.62 13.89
CA TRP A 59 -7.28 11.96 13.16
C TRP A 59 -7.67 11.74 11.69
N MET A 60 -8.89 11.27 11.44
CA MET A 60 -9.43 11.00 10.11
C MET A 60 -9.65 12.26 9.28
N ASP A 61 -9.92 13.39 9.91
CA ASP A 61 -10.04 14.69 9.25
C ASP A 61 -8.67 15.20 8.73
N ARG A 62 -7.61 15.03 9.52
CA ARG A 62 -6.32 15.72 9.25
C ARG A 62 -5.27 14.84 8.57
N LYS A 63 -5.04 13.64 9.10
CA LYS A 63 -3.86 12.83 8.76
C LYS A 63 -3.91 12.21 7.36
N PRO A 64 -5.08 11.77 6.83
CA PRO A 64 -5.16 11.30 5.46
C PRO A 64 -4.76 12.35 4.43
N ALA A 65 -5.14 13.61 4.62
CA ALA A 65 -4.75 14.70 3.72
C ALA A 65 -3.24 14.94 3.75
N GLN A 66 -2.63 14.96 4.94
CA GLN A 66 -1.18 15.11 5.10
C GLN A 66 -0.42 13.99 4.37
N ARG A 67 -0.84 12.73 4.54
CA ARG A 67 -0.22 11.59 3.85
C ARG A 67 -0.36 11.71 2.32
N LYS A 68 -1.56 12.04 1.83
CA LYS A 68 -1.81 12.20 0.39
C LYS A 68 -0.95 13.30 -0.24
N ALA A 69 -0.63 14.36 0.50
CA ALA A 69 0.28 15.40 0.03
C ALA A 69 1.70 14.84 -0.20
N VAL A 70 2.22 14.04 0.73
CA VAL A 70 3.53 13.37 0.59
C VAL A 70 3.50 12.32 -0.54
N GLU A 71 2.42 11.55 -0.67
CA GLU A 71 2.22 10.60 -1.79
C GLU A 71 2.26 11.32 -3.14
N ALA A 72 1.56 12.46 -3.26
CA ALA A 72 1.55 13.27 -4.48
C ALA A 72 2.95 13.84 -4.79
N GLU A 73 3.68 14.28 -3.77
CA GLU A 73 5.04 14.77 -3.96
C GLU A 73 6.00 13.65 -4.42
N ALA A 74 5.89 12.45 -3.85
CA ALA A 74 6.68 11.29 -4.26
C ALA A 74 6.41 10.94 -5.74
N LEU A 75 5.15 10.94 -6.16
CA LEU A 75 4.77 10.71 -7.55
C LEU A 75 5.33 11.78 -8.50
N ALA A 76 5.27 13.06 -8.09
CA ALA A 76 5.85 14.16 -8.86
C ALA A 76 7.38 14.03 -8.99
N ALA A 77 8.08 13.69 -7.90
CA ALA A 77 9.52 13.47 -7.92
C ALA A 77 9.92 12.30 -8.84
N ARG A 78 9.15 11.21 -8.85
CA ARG A 78 9.35 10.08 -9.78
C ARG A 78 9.13 10.49 -11.24
N ALA A 79 8.12 11.31 -11.51
CA ALA A 79 7.89 11.85 -12.85
C ALA A 79 9.05 12.76 -13.30
N ALA A 80 9.56 13.62 -12.41
CA ALA A 80 10.71 14.48 -12.67
C ALA A 80 12.00 13.67 -12.94
N LEU A 81 12.27 12.64 -12.13
CA LEU A 81 13.42 11.75 -12.36
C LEU A 81 13.32 11.04 -13.71
N ARG A 82 12.13 10.56 -14.09
CA ARG A 82 11.91 9.96 -15.42
C ARG A 82 12.25 10.95 -16.53
N ALA A 83 11.72 12.16 -16.46
CA ALA A 83 12.02 13.20 -17.45
C ALA A 83 13.53 13.52 -17.53
N ALA A 84 14.21 13.62 -16.38
CA ALA A 84 15.65 13.87 -16.33
C ALA A 84 16.49 12.72 -16.91
N ILE A 85 16.01 11.47 -16.81
CA ILE A 85 16.63 10.32 -17.48
C ILE A 85 16.42 10.43 -19.00
N ASP A 86 15.18 10.66 -19.43
CA ASP A 86 14.80 10.70 -20.84
C ASP A 86 15.52 11.82 -21.61
N THR A 87 15.78 12.96 -20.96
CA THR A 87 16.52 14.09 -21.55
C THR A 87 18.05 13.98 -21.41
N GLY A 88 18.56 12.95 -20.74
CA GLY A 88 20.00 12.78 -20.54
C GLY A 88 20.62 13.79 -19.57
N ALA A 89 19.86 14.31 -18.61
CA ALA A 89 20.34 15.26 -17.61
C ALA A 89 21.58 14.73 -16.85
N PRO A 90 22.47 15.61 -16.33
CA PRO A 90 23.65 15.20 -15.59
C PRO A 90 23.36 14.18 -14.48
N ARG A 91 24.26 13.22 -14.27
CA ARG A 91 24.11 12.17 -13.25
C ARG A 91 23.82 12.74 -11.86
N VAL A 92 24.45 13.86 -11.51
CA VAL A 92 24.27 14.52 -10.21
C VAL A 92 22.83 15.00 -10.01
N GLU A 93 22.19 15.57 -11.04
CA GLU A 93 20.80 16.03 -10.96
C GLU A 93 19.85 14.85 -10.79
N ARG A 94 20.09 13.75 -11.53
CA ARG A 94 19.32 12.50 -11.37
C ARG A 94 19.50 11.90 -9.98
N GLN A 95 20.70 11.96 -9.41
CA GLN A 95 20.96 11.49 -8.05
C GLN A 95 20.18 12.31 -7.03
N THR A 96 20.16 13.63 -7.14
CA THR A 96 19.38 14.49 -6.23
C THR A 96 17.88 14.16 -6.26
N LEU A 97 17.32 13.91 -7.44
CA LEU A 97 15.92 13.49 -7.57
C LEU A 97 15.69 12.09 -6.96
N ALA A 98 16.61 11.15 -7.16
CA ALA A 98 16.55 9.83 -6.56
C ALA A 98 16.60 9.88 -5.01
N ASP A 99 17.48 10.72 -4.46
CA ASP A 99 17.59 10.92 -3.01
C ASP A 99 16.31 11.54 -2.44
N ARG A 100 15.69 12.49 -3.16
CA ARG A 100 14.39 13.06 -2.76
C ARG A 100 13.29 12.00 -2.72
N ILE A 101 13.23 11.12 -3.73
CA ILE A 101 12.28 9.99 -3.75
C ILE A 101 12.52 9.12 -2.52
N GLY A 102 13.76 8.71 -2.25
CA GLY A 102 14.09 7.89 -1.09
C GLY A 102 13.66 8.52 0.24
N ALA A 103 13.88 9.83 0.40
CA ALA A 103 13.46 10.56 1.59
C ALA A 103 11.92 10.60 1.76
N LEU A 104 11.17 10.78 0.67
CA LEU A 104 9.70 10.80 0.70
C LEU A 104 9.12 9.41 1.01
N GLU A 105 9.68 8.34 0.44
CA GLU A 105 9.26 6.97 0.74
C GLU A 105 9.54 6.61 2.21
N ALA A 106 10.72 6.98 2.72
CA ALA A 106 11.04 6.82 4.14
C ALA A 106 10.07 7.59 5.03
N GLN A 107 9.73 8.83 4.66
CA GLN A 107 8.74 9.62 5.37
C GLN A 107 7.36 8.94 5.38
N LEU A 108 6.89 8.41 4.25
CA LEU A 108 5.61 7.70 4.16
C LEU A 108 5.55 6.47 5.07
N VAL A 109 6.65 5.70 5.12
CA VAL A 109 6.78 4.54 6.01
C VAL A 109 6.73 4.99 7.48
N MET A 110 7.49 6.02 7.84
CA MET A 110 7.51 6.53 9.21
C MET A 110 6.16 7.12 9.63
N MET A 111 5.44 7.80 8.73
CA MET A 111 4.08 8.27 9.02
C MET A 111 3.13 7.11 9.43
N ARG A 112 3.34 5.89 8.91
CA ARG A 112 2.56 4.70 9.32
C ARG A 112 3.00 4.18 10.69
N SER A 113 4.30 4.21 10.97
CA SER A 113 4.83 3.93 12.30
C SER A 113 4.23 4.88 13.33
N ASP A 114 4.28 6.19 13.07
CA ASP A 114 3.77 7.23 13.97
C ASP A 114 2.26 7.11 14.18
N CYS A 115 1.50 6.71 13.14
CA CYS A 115 0.08 6.40 13.31
C CYS A 115 -0.13 5.24 14.29
N THR A 116 0.75 4.25 14.29
CA THR A 116 0.67 3.11 15.21
C THR A 116 0.99 3.53 16.64
N ASP A 117 2.00 4.36 16.84
CA ASP A 117 2.37 4.89 18.16
C ASP A 117 1.26 5.77 18.75
N HIS A 118 0.59 6.58 17.92
CA HIS A 118 -0.60 7.31 18.33
C HIS A 118 -1.71 6.37 18.82
N TRP A 119 -2.05 5.32 18.08
CA TRP A 119 -3.09 4.40 18.54
C TRP A 119 -2.70 3.60 19.77
N ARG A 120 -1.41 3.35 19.97
CA ARG A 120 -0.92 2.73 21.20
C ARG A 120 -1.08 3.63 22.42
N SER A 121 -1.03 4.95 22.26
CA SER A 121 -1.25 5.90 23.37
C SER A 121 -2.72 6.21 23.64
N VAL A 122 -3.58 6.12 22.61
CA VAL A 122 -5.02 6.41 22.73
C VAL A 122 -5.83 5.19 23.18
N LEU A 123 -5.51 4.00 22.69
CA LEU A 123 -6.21 2.77 23.04
C LEU A 123 -5.68 2.16 24.34
N THR A 124 -6.52 1.43 25.07
CA THR A 124 -6.02 0.55 26.12
C THR A 124 -5.20 -0.59 25.51
N GLU A 125 -4.35 -1.23 26.33
CA GLU A 125 -3.55 -2.38 25.87
C GLU A 125 -4.43 -3.49 25.29
N GLU A 126 -5.57 -3.78 25.93
CA GLU A 126 -6.54 -4.77 25.46
C GLU A 126 -7.18 -4.35 24.12
N GLN A 127 -7.62 -3.10 23.99
CA GLN A 127 -8.17 -2.59 22.73
C GLN A 127 -7.16 -2.66 21.59
N PHE A 128 -5.90 -2.29 21.86
CA PHE A 128 -4.83 -2.36 20.87
C PHE A 128 -4.53 -3.80 20.46
N ALA A 129 -4.51 -4.75 21.40
CA ALA A 129 -4.34 -6.16 21.10
C ALA A 129 -5.49 -6.72 20.24
N ARG A 130 -6.75 -6.36 20.54
CA ARG A 130 -7.92 -6.72 19.72
C ARG A 130 -7.81 -6.16 18.30
N MET A 131 -7.41 -4.89 18.17
CA MET A 131 -7.19 -4.25 16.87
C MET A 131 -6.13 -5.01 16.05
N LEU A 132 -5.00 -5.39 16.66
CA LEU A 132 -3.97 -6.18 15.96
C LEU A 132 -4.49 -7.56 15.52
N ALA A 133 -5.37 -8.19 16.29
CA ALA A 133 -6.02 -9.43 15.89
C ALA A 133 -6.91 -9.22 14.66
N MET A 134 -7.73 -8.16 14.65
CA MET A 134 -8.60 -7.78 13.52
C MET A 134 -7.80 -7.38 12.26
N ALA A 135 -6.59 -6.84 12.41
CA ALA A 135 -5.74 -6.47 11.28
C ALA A 135 -5.07 -7.67 10.58
N ARG A 136 -5.03 -8.82 11.25
CA ARG A 136 -4.42 -10.06 10.75
C ARG A 136 -5.44 -11.06 10.18
N SER A 137 -6.72 -10.83 10.43
CA SER A 137 -7.85 -11.64 9.93
C SER A 137 -8.28 -11.20 8.54
#